data_AF-A0A956D3T9-F1
#
_entry.id   AF-A0A956D3T9-F1
#
_cell.length_a   1.000
_cell.length_b   1.000
_cell.length_c   1.000
_cell.angle_alpha   90.00
_cell.angle_beta   90.00
_cell.angle_gamma   90.00
#
_symmetry.space_group_name_H-M   'P 1'
#
loop_
_entity.id
_entity.type
_entity.pdbx_description
1 polymer ?
#
loop_
_entity_poly.entity_id
_entity_poly.type
_entity_poly.pdbx_seq_one_letter_code
_entity_poly.pdbx_strand_id
1 'polypeptide(L)'
;MRAHRWAALGLFLFATACDGDMPPGGCRTGETDCDGTCVNTDSDARNCGGCGMACGAGEVCAAGACDAAGCSGGTTECDRACVDTDTDERHCGGCGMACA
;
A
#
# COMPACT_ATOMS: atom_id res chain seq x y z
N MET A 1 -14.70 -17.00 16.89
CA MET A 1 -14.76 -16.91 18.37
C MET A 1 -14.43 -18.27 19.01
N ARG A 2 -13.15 -18.63 19.10
CA ARG A 2 -12.67 -19.69 20.01
C ARG A 2 -11.36 -19.19 20.61
N ALA A 3 -11.48 -18.57 21.78
CA ALA A 3 -10.35 -18.21 22.61
C ALA A 3 -9.82 -19.49 23.28
N HIS A 4 -8.66 -19.98 22.82
CA HIS A 4 -7.98 -21.07 23.50
C HIS A 4 -7.14 -20.50 24.65
N ARG A 5 -7.67 -20.71 25.86
CA ARG A 5 -7.10 -20.38 27.16
C ARG A 5 -5.86 -21.25 27.43
N TRP A 6 -4.66 -20.72 27.21
CA TRP A 6 -3.41 -21.41 27.59
C TRP A 6 -2.57 -20.45 28.44
N ALA A 7 -2.84 -20.48 29.74
CA ALA A 7 -1.96 -19.91 30.75
C ALA A 7 -0.77 -20.86 30.94
N ALA A 8 0.44 -20.39 30.64
CA ALA A 8 1.65 -20.97 31.18
C ALA A 8 2.71 -19.87 31.32
N LEU A 9 3.12 -19.66 32.58
CA LEU A 9 4.15 -18.75 33.01
C LEU A 9 5.47 -18.99 32.27
N GLY A 10 6.06 -17.94 31.72
CA GLY A 10 7.43 -18.00 31.22
C GLY A 10 7.71 -16.94 30.16
N LEU A 11 8.11 -15.75 30.61
CA LEU A 11 9.02 -14.81 29.94
C LEU A 11 9.17 -14.95 28.41
N PHE A 12 8.09 -14.79 27.66
CA PHE A 12 8.17 -14.52 26.23
C PHE A 12 7.80 -13.05 26.04
N LEU A 13 8.76 -12.31 25.49
CA LEU A 13 8.56 -10.99 24.91
C LEU A 13 7.49 -11.10 23.82
N PHE A 14 6.22 -11.09 24.22
CA PHE A 14 5.09 -10.99 23.30
C PHE A 14 5.06 -9.57 22.75
N ALA A 15 5.96 -9.30 21.80
CA ALA A 15 5.61 -8.45 20.68
C ALA A 15 4.43 -9.15 20.00
N THR A 16 3.22 -8.79 20.44
CA THR A 16 1.99 -9.15 19.75
C THR A 16 2.02 -8.35 18.45
N ALA A 17 2.73 -8.88 17.45
CA ALA A 17 2.61 -8.41 16.08
C ALA A 17 1.19 -8.80 15.64
N CYS A 18 0.36 -7.78 15.43
CA CYS A 18 -1.03 -7.94 15.08
C CYS A 18 -1.15 -8.77 13.79
N ASP A 19 -2.07 -9.74 13.82
CA ASP A 19 -2.56 -10.56 12.71
C ASP A 19 -2.81 -9.69 11.45
N GLY A 20 -1.95 -9.81 10.44
CA GLY A 20 -2.06 -9.12 9.16
C GLY A 20 -0.71 -8.89 8.50
N ASP A 21 -0.19 -9.92 7.81
CA ASP A 21 0.81 -9.89 6.73
C ASP A 21 1.90 -8.79 6.73
N MET A 22 2.47 -8.44 7.89
CA MET A 22 3.59 -7.51 7.96
C MET A 22 4.88 -8.29 8.26
N PRO A 23 5.82 -8.39 7.30
CA PRO A 23 7.08 -9.09 7.53
C PRO A 23 7.89 -8.37 8.62
N PRO A 24 8.71 -9.10 9.41
CA PRO A 24 9.48 -8.52 10.50
C PRO A 24 10.51 -7.52 9.95
N GLY A 25 10.16 -6.23 10.00
CA GLY A 25 11.03 -5.11 9.64
C GLY A 25 10.94 -4.61 8.19
N GLY A 26 9.82 -4.83 7.50
CA GLY A 26 9.68 -4.32 6.12
C GLY A 26 8.24 -4.13 5.65
N CYS A 27 8.12 -3.56 4.47
CA CYS A 27 6.85 -3.37 3.77
C CYS A 27 6.47 -4.58 2.94
N ARG A 28 5.19 -4.69 2.54
CA ARG A 28 4.77 -5.79 1.65
C ARG A 28 5.46 -5.63 0.29
N THR A 29 5.46 -6.71 -0.48
CA THR A 29 5.98 -6.68 -1.84
C THR A 29 5.25 -5.59 -2.64
N GLY A 30 6.03 -4.68 -3.26
CA GLY A 30 5.49 -3.52 -3.99
C GLY A 30 5.28 -2.25 -3.14
N GLU A 31 5.60 -2.29 -1.85
CA GLU A 31 5.60 -1.12 -0.97
C GLU A 31 7.04 -0.75 -0.57
N THR A 32 7.31 0.55 -0.43
CA THR A 32 8.58 1.12 0.03
C THR A 32 8.40 1.68 1.44
N ASP A 33 9.38 1.43 2.32
CA ASP A 33 9.41 2.04 3.66
C ASP A 33 9.83 3.51 3.54
N CYS A 34 8.89 4.39 3.87
CA CYS A 34 9.09 5.84 3.97
C CYS A 34 8.96 6.27 5.43
N ASP A 35 10.10 6.26 6.14
CA ASP A 35 10.22 6.66 7.54
C ASP A 35 9.28 5.88 8.49
N GLY A 36 9.18 4.56 8.29
CA GLY A 36 8.34 3.67 9.08
C GLY A 36 6.88 3.58 8.60
N THR A 37 6.56 4.20 7.46
CA THR A 37 5.28 4.04 6.78
C THR A 37 5.47 3.33 5.45
N CYS A 38 4.76 2.23 5.23
CA CYS A 38 4.77 1.55 3.96
C CYS A 38 3.88 2.26 2.95
N VAL A 39 4.46 2.71 1.84
CA VAL A 39 3.76 3.39 0.77
C VAL A 39 4.03 2.68 -0.55
N ASN A 40 3.01 2.60 -1.40
CA ASN A 40 3.20 2.12 -2.76
C ASN A 40 3.66 3.30 -3.62
N THR A 41 4.95 3.33 -3.96
CA THR A 41 5.56 4.41 -4.75
C THR A 41 5.13 4.40 -6.21
N ASP A 42 4.49 3.33 -6.68
CA ASP A 42 4.01 3.23 -8.05
C ASP A 42 2.61 3.85 -8.23
N SER A 43 1.90 4.04 -7.13
CA SER A 43 0.50 4.47 -7.10
C SER A 43 0.16 5.43 -5.94
N ASP A 44 1.14 6.13 -5.37
CA ASP A 44 0.91 7.24 -4.43
C ASP A 44 1.42 8.54 -5.04
N ALA A 45 0.50 9.45 -5.35
CA ALA A 45 0.79 10.77 -5.93
C ALA A 45 1.75 11.63 -5.09
N ARG A 46 1.87 11.37 -3.78
CA ARG A 46 2.75 12.09 -2.86
C ARG A 46 4.11 11.41 -2.69
N ASN A 47 4.27 10.18 -3.17
CA ASN A 47 5.46 9.35 -3.04
C ASN A 47 5.82 8.66 -4.38
N CYS A 48 5.55 9.32 -5.51
CA CYS A 48 5.63 8.71 -6.83
C CYS A 48 7.09 8.49 -7.25
N GLY A 49 7.46 7.23 -7.45
CA GLY A 49 8.84 6.79 -7.72
C GLY A 49 9.75 6.78 -6.48
N GLY A 50 9.27 7.24 -5.32
CA GLY A 50 10.02 7.22 -4.06
C GLY A 50 9.45 8.13 -2.98
N CYS A 51 9.94 7.94 -1.75
CA CYS A 51 9.46 8.65 -0.57
C CYS A 51 9.57 10.18 -0.71
N GLY A 52 8.45 10.87 -0.49
CA GLY A 52 8.36 12.33 -0.56
C GLY A 52 8.44 12.91 -1.98
N MET A 53 8.52 12.07 -3.02
CA MET A 53 8.51 12.52 -4.42
C MET A 53 7.07 12.76 -4.89
N ALA A 54 6.49 13.88 -4.46
CA ALA A 54 5.14 14.25 -4.87
C ALA A 54 5.11 14.77 -6.31
N CYS A 55 4.10 14.35 -7.08
CA CYS A 55 3.86 14.86 -8.42
C CYS A 55 3.39 16.32 -8.41
N GLY A 56 3.80 17.07 -9.43
CA GLY A 56 3.43 18.47 -9.65
C GLY A 56 1.93 18.65 -9.88
N ALA A 57 1.43 19.88 -9.79
CA ALA A 57 -0.01 20.14 -9.93
C ALA A 57 -0.53 19.70 -11.31
N GLY A 58 -1.60 18.89 -11.32
CA GLY A 58 -2.21 18.34 -12.54
C GLY A 58 -1.58 17.04 -13.04
N GLU A 59 -0.52 16.54 -12.40
CA GLU A 59 0.09 15.25 -12.72
C GLU A 59 -0.50 14.13 -11.86
N VAL A 60 -0.49 12.92 -12.42
CA VAL A 60 -0.88 11.68 -11.72
C VAL A 60 0.31 10.74 -11.60
N CYS A 61 0.35 9.93 -10.54
CA CYS A 61 1.37 8.90 -10.43
C CYS A 61 0.98 7.68 -11.26
N ALA A 62 1.70 7.42 -12.35
CA ALA A 62 1.50 6.27 -13.22
C ALA A 62 2.73 5.36 -13.19
N ALA A 63 2.59 4.19 -12.56
CA ALA A 63 3.64 3.17 -12.47
C ALA A 63 5.00 3.72 -11.98
N GLY A 64 4.96 4.61 -10.98
CA GLY A 64 6.15 5.20 -10.36
C GLY A 64 6.71 6.43 -11.07
N ALA A 65 5.99 6.97 -12.07
CA ALA A 65 6.34 8.22 -12.73
C ALA A 65 5.18 9.22 -12.68
N CYS A 66 5.50 10.49 -12.49
CA CYS A 66 4.50 11.56 -12.60
C CYS A 66 4.20 11.80 -14.08
N ASP A 67 2.93 11.63 -14.46
CA ASP A 67 2.45 11.79 -15.82
C ASP A 67 1.38 12.90 -15.88
N ALA A 68 1.56 13.84 -16.80
CA ALA A 68 0.61 14.93 -17.03
C ALA A 68 -0.54 14.53 -17.97
N ALA A 69 -0.41 13.41 -18.69
CA ALA A 69 -1.42 12.92 -19.62
C ALA A 69 -2.56 12.17 -18.91
N GLY A 70 -2.43 11.91 -17.61
CA GLY A 70 -3.39 11.11 -16.86
C GLY A 70 -3.12 9.61 -16.95
N CYS A 71 -4.09 8.81 -16.51
CA CYS A 71 -3.96 7.35 -16.49
C CYS A 71 -4.12 6.74 -17.88
N SER A 72 -3.19 5.85 -18.22
CA SER A 72 -3.12 5.17 -19.52
C SER A 72 -3.13 3.65 -19.33
N GLY A 73 -3.44 2.91 -20.39
CA GLY A 73 -3.31 1.45 -20.40
C GLY A 73 -4.35 0.70 -19.56
N GLY A 74 -5.55 1.26 -19.39
CA GLY A 74 -6.65 0.61 -18.65
C GLY A 74 -6.61 0.82 -17.14
N THR A 75 -5.68 1.63 -16.64
CA THR A 75 -5.65 2.04 -15.24
C THR A 75 -6.69 3.12 -14.95
N THR A 76 -7.22 3.12 -13.73
CA THR A 76 -8.19 4.10 -13.25
C THR A 76 -7.48 5.14 -12.39
N GLU A 77 -7.85 6.41 -12.56
CA GLU A 77 -7.36 7.48 -11.69
C GLU A 77 -8.05 7.44 -10.33
N CYS A 78 -7.26 7.20 -9.28
CA CYS A 78 -7.66 7.19 -7.88
C CYS A 78 -6.75 8.14 -7.10
N ASP A 79 -7.31 9.23 -6.56
CA ASP A 79 -6.59 10.23 -5.75
C ASP A 79 -5.25 10.67 -6.37
N ARG A 80 -5.28 10.97 -7.68
CA ARG A 80 -4.12 11.36 -8.52
C ARG A 80 -3.05 10.27 -8.68
N ALA A 81 -3.44 9.02 -8.58
CA ALA A 81 -2.62 7.88 -8.95
C ALA A 81 -3.36 6.96 -9.90
N CYS A 82 -2.62 6.29 -10.76
CA CYS A 82 -3.15 5.33 -11.71
C CYS A 82 -3.02 3.94 -11.12
N VAL A 83 -4.16 3.36 -10.78
CA VAL A 83 -4.25 2.02 -10.21
C VAL A 83 -4.94 1.10 -11.19
N ASP A 84 -4.46 -0.13 -11.26
CA ASP A 84 -5.17 -1.20 -11.96
C ASP A 84 -6.20 -1.78 -11.01
N THR A 85 -7.48 -1.48 -11.24
CA THR A 85 -8.57 -1.94 -10.39
C THR A 85 -8.91 -3.41 -10.57
N ASP A 86 -8.36 -4.07 -11.60
CA ASP A 86 -8.55 -5.50 -11.85
C ASP A 86 -7.50 -6.34 -11.13
N THR A 87 -6.31 -5.79 -10.87
CA THR A 87 -5.18 -6.52 -10.28
C THR A 87 -4.73 -5.99 -8.91
N ASP A 88 -5.01 -4.74 -8.56
CA ASP A 88 -4.67 -4.19 -7.25
C ASP A 88 -5.70 -4.61 -6.19
N GLU A 89 -5.22 -5.39 -5.21
CA GLU A 89 -6.04 -5.96 -4.13
C GLU A 89 -6.72 -4.90 -3.23
N ARG A 90 -6.24 -3.66 -3.25
CA ARG A 90 -6.78 -2.52 -2.49
C ARG A 90 -7.72 -1.64 -3.34
N HIS A 91 -7.83 -1.87 -4.64
CA HIS A 91 -8.63 -1.09 -5.59
C HIS A 91 -9.50 -1.97 -6.52
N CYS A 92 -9.85 -3.16 -6.05
CA CYS A 92 -10.68 -4.17 -6.71
C CYS A 92 -12.02 -3.62 -7.21
N GLY A 93 -12.18 -3.52 -8.52
CA GLY A 93 -13.39 -2.98 -9.17
C GLY A 93 -13.58 -1.47 -9.00
N GLY A 94 -12.62 -0.76 -8.41
CA GLY A 94 -12.61 0.70 -8.29
C GLY A 94 -11.83 1.22 -7.07
N CYS A 95 -11.67 2.53 -6.99
CA CYS A 95 -10.83 3.19 -6.00
C CYS A 95 -11.23 2.86 -4.55
N GLY A 96 -10.26 2.44 -3.72
CA GLY A 96 -10.44 2.22 -2.28
C GLY A 96 -11.30 1.01 -1.92
N MET A 97 -11.62 0.15 -2.88
CA MET A 97 -12.38 -1.08 -2.66
C MET A 97 -11.42 -2.26 -2.59
N ALA A 98 -11.18 -2.80 -1.39
CA ALA A 98 -10.39 -4.02 -1.27
C ALA A 98 -11.16 -5.24 -1.82
N CYS A 99 -10.46 -6.22 -2.40
CA CYS A 99 -11.08 -7.48 -2.80
C CYS A 99 -11.62 -8.24 -1.57
N ALA A 100 -12.70 -9.02 -1.75
CA ALA A 100 -13.39 -9.78 -0.71
C ALA A 100 -13.12 -11.29 -0.78
#